data_AF-A0A7K3B5Q6-F1
#
_entry.id   AF-A0A7K3B5Q6-F1
#
_cell.length_a   1.000
_cell.length_b   1.000
_cell.length_c   1.000
_cell.angle_alpha   90.00
_cell.angle_beta   90.00
_cell.angle_gamma   90.00
#
_symmetry.space_group_name_H-M   'P 1'
#
loop_
_entity.id
_entity.type
_entity.pdbx_description
1 polymer ?
#
loop_
_entity_poly.entity_id
_entity_poly.type
_entity_poly.pdbx_seq_one_letter_code
_entity_poly.pdbx_strand_id
1 'polypeptide(L)'
;MTAHIDPGSPPTRPVVEELVAAYAELSGRTDGPEFRAWLAERLEISHDSRYERYWHLLARVGGQEAPPALSPAVAWLTAALRAA
;
A
#
# COMPACT_ATOMS: atom_id res chain seq x y z
N MET A 1 18.56 -7.97 -3.35
CA MET A 1 17.85 -8.67 -4.43
C MET A 1 16.38 -8.73 -4.03
N THR A 2 15.60 -7.70 -4.34
CA THR A 2 14.17 -7.67 -4.04
C THR A 2 13.46 -8.58 -5.03
N ALA A 3 13.07 -9.77 -4.60
CA ALA A 3 12.21 -10.64 -5.39
C ALA A 3 10.89 -9.89 -5.66
N HIS A 4 10.57 -9.69 -6.93
CA HIS A 4 9.27 -9.17 -7.34
C HIS A 4 8.26 -10.31 -7.14
N ILE A 5 7.52 -10.25 -6.04
CA ILE A 5 6.46 -11.20 -5.74
C ILE A 5 5.22 -10.72 -6.50
N ASP A 6 4.60 -11.59 -7.29
CA ASP A 6 3.37 -11.23 -7.99
C ASP A 6 2.20 -11.15 -6.99
N PRO A 7 1.38 -10.08 -7.01
CA PRO A 7 0.33 -9.86 -6.01
C PRO A 7 -0.75 -10.96 -5.97
N GLY A 8 -0.96 -11.72 -7.05
CA GLY A 8 -1.87 -12.86 -7.10
C GLY A 8 -1.21 -14.21 -6.79
N SER A 9 0.10 -14.24 -6.56
CA SER A 9 0.84 -15.49 -6.36
C SER A 9 0.65 -16.08 -4.95
N PRO A 10 0.72 -17.41 -4.78
CA PRO A 10 0.59 -18.06 -3.46
C PRO A 10 1.52 -17.51 -2.35
N PRO A 11 2.78 -17.13 -2.63
CA PRO A 11 3.66 -16.52 -1.62
C PRO A 11 3.20 -15.17 -1.07
N THR A 12 2.26 -14.49 -1.75
CA THR A 12 1.74 -13.17 -1.33
C THR A 12 0.80 -13.26 -0.15
N ARG A 13 0.06 -14.37 -0.02
CA ARG A 13 -0.97 -14.57 1.01
C ARG A 13 -0.49 -14.27 2.44
N PRO A 14 0.63 -14.84 2.95
CA PRO A 14 1.07 -14.56 4.32
C PRO A 14 1.43 -13.07 4.54
N VAL A 15 2.01 -12.42 3.53
CA VAL A 15 2.40 -10.99 3.61
C VAL A 15 1.16 -10.10 3.69
N VAL A 16 0.13 -10.41 2.90
CA VAL A 16 -1.14 -9.67 2.92
C VAL A 16 -1.88 -9.90 4.22
N GLU A 17 -1.92 -11.13 4.73
CA GLU A 17 -2.56 -11.46 6.01
C GLU A 17 -1.92 -10.71 7.18
N GLU A 18 -0.59 -10.65 7.26
CA GLU A 18 0.13 -9.89 8.29
C GLU A 18 -0.20 -8.39 8.24
N LEU A 19 -0.18 -7.81 7.04
CA LEU A 19 -0.50 -6.39 6.83
C LEU A 19 -1.95 -6.07 7.18
N VAL A 20 -2.90 -6.90 6.76
CA VAL A 20 -4.32 -6.71 7.06
C VAL A 20 -4.57 -6.81 8.56
N ALA A 21 -3.96 -7.78 9.25
CA ALA A 21 -4.07 -7.92 10.69
C ALA A 21 -3.53 -6.67 11.42
N ALA A 22 -2.37 -6.16 11.00
CA ALA A 22 -1.81 -4.93 11.58
C ALA A 22 -2.73 -3.71 11.37
N TYR A 23 -3.34 -3.59 10.19
CA TYR A 23 -4.31 -2.52 9.91
C TYR A 23 -5.63 -2.68 10.68
N ALA A 24 -6.09 -3.91 10.87
CA ALA A 24 -7.29 -4.22 11.64
C ALA A 24 -7.10 -3.79 13.11
N GLU A 25 -5.97 -4.15 13.71
CA GLU A 25 -5.57 -3.72 15.06
C GLU A 25 -5.48 -2.18 15.18
N LEU A 26 -4.76 -1.52 14.26
CA LEU A 26 -4.60 -0.06 14.26
C LEU A 26 -5.93 0.70 14.09
N SER A 27 -6.89 0.10 13.38
CA SER A 27 -8.20 0.71 13.14
C SER A 27 -9.27 0.29 14.15
N GLY A 28 -8.96 -0.64 15.05
CA GLY A 28 -9.92 -1.23 15.99
C GLY A 28 -11.06 -1.97 15.28
N ARG A 29 -10.81 -2.50 14.08
CA ARG A 29 -11.79 -3.21 13.25
C ARG A 29 -11.45 -4.70 13.18
N THR A 30 -12.45 -5.52 12.93
CA THR A 30 -12.25 -6.96 12.67
C THR A 30 -11.86 -7.17 11.21
N ASP A 31 -10.85 -8.02 10.96
CA ASP A 31 -10.55 -8.48 9.60
C ASP A 31 -11.75 -9.23 9.01
N GLY A 32 -12.03 -8.95 7.75
CA GLY A 32 -13.12 -9.53 6.98
C GLY A 32 -13.14 -8.99 5.55
N PRO A 33 -13.95 -9.59 4.65
CA PRO A 33 -14.02 -9.16 3.25
C PRO A 33 -14.41 -7.68 3.11
N GLU A 34 -15.31 -7.19 3.96
CA GLU A 34 -15.69 -5.77 3.99
C GLU A 34 -14.55 -4.85 4.45
N PHE A 35 -13.77 -5.28 5.45
CA PHE A 35 -12.61 -4.53 5.92
C PHE A 35 -11.51 -4.46 4.86
N ARG A 36 -11.24 -5.57 4.17
CA ARG A 36 -10.25 -5.65 3.11
C ARG A 36 -10.63 -4.79 1.90
N ALA A 37 -11.91 -4.79 1.51
CA ALA A 37 -12.42 -3.91 0.46
C ALA A 37 -12.30 -2.43 0.85
N TRP A 38 -12.70 -2.08 2.08
CA TRP A 38 -12.54 -0.73 2.63
C TRP A 38 -11.07 -0.29 2.69
N LEU A 39 -10.17 -1.19 3.08
CA LEU A 39 -8.74 -0.92 3.16
C LEU A 39 -8.15 -0.66 1.78
N ALA A 40 -8.53 -1.46 0.76
CA ALA A 40 -8.09 -1.26 -0.61
C ALA A 40 -8.53 0.11 -1.17
N GLU A 41 -9.79 0.48 -0.96
CA GLU A 41 -10.31 1.80 -1.38
C GLU A 41 -9.61 2.94 -0.63
N ARG A 42 -9.41 2.79 0.69
CA ARG A 42 -8.71 3.79 1.50
C ARG A 42 -7.27 3.99 1.05
N LEU A 43 -6.56 2.91 0.70
CA LEU A 43 -5.19 2.96 0.19
C LEU A 43 -5.12 3.67 -1.17
N GLU A 44 -6.09 3.45 -2.05
CA GLU A 44 -6.18 4.18 -3.33
C GLU A 44 -6.42 5.67 -3.13
N ILE A 45 -7.30 6.04 -2.20
CA ILE A 45 -7.61 7.45 -1.90
C ILE A 45 -6.43 8.15 -1.22
N SER A 46 -5.75 7.47 -0.27
CA SER A 46 -4.64 8.07 0.49
C SER A 46 -3.38 8.25 -0.35
N HIS A 47 -3.18 7.39 -1.35
CA HIS A 47 -2.06 7.50 -2.28
C HIS A 47 -2.45 8.16 -3.61
N ASP A 48 -2.98 9.39 -3.54
CA ASP A 48 -3.04 10.22 -4.74
C ASP A 48 -1.60 10.51 -5.21
N SER A 49 -1.26 10.00 -6.39
CA SER A 49 0.01 10.23 -7.09
C SER A 49 0.40 11.72 -7.20
N ARG A 50 -0.54 12.66 -7.07
CA ARG A 50 -0.29 14.10 -7.03
C ARG A 50 0.34 14.53 -5.70
N TYR A 51 -0.11 13.97 -4.59
CA TYR A 51 0.41 14.26 -3.26
C TYR A 51 1.87 13.79 -3.14
N GLU A 52 2.17 12.58 -3.63
CA GLU A 52 3.54 12.07 -3.70
C GLU A 52 4.43 12.96 -4.59
N ARG A 53 3.95 13.34 -5.78
CA ARG A 53 4.67 14.25 -6.68
C ARG A 53 4.93 15.62 -6.06
N TYR A 54 3.96 16.15 -5.31
CA TYR A 54 4.12 17.40 -4.59
C TYR A 54 5.24 17.33 -3.55
N TRP A 55 5.31 16.26 -2.75
CA TRP A 55 6.38 16.08 -1.77
C TRP A 55 7.75 15.85 -2.42
N HIS A 56 7.81 15.09 -3.52
CA HIS A 56 9.06 14.93 -4.28
C HIS A 56 9.53 16.27 -4.87
N LEU A 57 8.61 17.13 -5.31
CA LEU A 57 8.94 18.48 -5.78
C LEU A 57 9.45 19.36 -4.64
N LEU A 58 8.80 19.33 -3.47
CA LEU A 58 9.27 20.06 -2.29
C LEU A 58 10.67 19.62 -1.85
N ALA A 59 10.94 18.31 -1.82
CA ALA A 59 12.27 17.79 -1.49
C ALA A 59 13.34 18.31 -2.47
N ARG A 60 13.05 18.27 -3.78
CA ARG A 60 13.97 18.79 -4.81
C ARG A 60 14.19 20.29 -4.71
N VAL A 61 13.14 21.08 -4.50
CA VAL A 61 13.26 22.54 -4.31
C VAL A 61 14.09 22.86 -3.06
N GLY A 62 13.97 22.05 -2.01
CA GLY A 62 14.78 22.14 -0.79
C GLY A 62 16.20 21.56 -0.91
N GLY A 63 16.61 21.08 -2.09
CA GLY A 63 17.93 20.47 -2.30
C GLY A 63 18.13 19.14 -1.59
N GLN A 64 17.06 18.50 -1.13
CA GLN A 64 17.09 17.19 -0.49
C GLN A 64 16.75 16.09 -1.50
N GLU A 65 17.24 14.88 -1.27
CA GLU A 65 16.81 13.72 -2.05
C GLU A 65 15.34 13.42 -1.78
N ALA A 66 14.58 13.16 -2.85
CA ALA A 66 13.19 12.77 -2.73
C ALA A 66 13.12 11.35 -2.14
N PRO A 67 12.22 11.10 -1.17
CA PRO A 67 12.00 9.74 -0.67
C PRO A 67 11.56 8.80 -1.81
N PRO A 68 11.76 7.48 -1.66
CA PRO A 68 11.32 6.54 -2.66
C PRO A 68 9.79 6.59 -2.85
N ALA A 69 9.37 6.46 -4.11
CA ALA A 69 7.97 6.42 -4.49
C ALA A 69 7.24 5.27 -3.78
N LEU A 70 6.16 5.59 -3.07
CA LEU A 70 5.30 4.60 -2.39
C LEU A 70 4.19 4.10 -3.32
N SER A 71 3.84 4.86 -4.37
CA SER A 71 2.83 4.50 -5.36
C SER A 71 2.95 3.05 -5.88
N PRO A 72 4.15 2.52 -6.23
CA PRO A 72 4.27 1.13 -6.69
C PRO A 72 3.95 0.09 -5.60
N ALA A 73 4.35 0.33 -4.35
CA ALA A 73 4.07 -0.56 -3.24
C ALA A 73 2.57 -0.58 -2.91
N VAL A 74 1.92 0.57 -3.02
CA VAL A 74 0.48 0.70 -2.75
C VAL A 74 -0.34 0.06 -3.86
N ALA A 75 0.03 0.27 -5.12
CA ALA A 75 -0.60 -0.42 -6.24
C ALA A 75 -0.48 -1.95 -6.11
N TRP A 76 0.69 -2.44 -5.67
CA TRP A 76 0.89 -3.87 -5.40
C TRP A 76 -0.02 -4.39 -4.29
N LEU A 77 -0.07 -3.70 -3.14
CA LEU A 77 -0.89 -4.11 -2.01
C LEU A 77 -2.39 -4.07 -2.35
N THR A 78 -2.85 -3.04 -3.05
CA THR A 78 -4.24 -2.95 -3.53
C THR A 78 -4.59 -4.09 -4.48
N ALA A 79 -3.69 -4.45 -5.41
CA ALA A 79 -3.89 -5.59 -6.29
C ALA A 79 -3.97 -6.92 -5.51
N ALA A 80 -3.11 -7.09 -4.50
CA ALA A 80 -3.09 -8.29 -3.68
C ALA A 80 -4.36 -8.42 -2.81
N LEU A 81 -4.85 -7.32 -2.24
CA LEU A 81 -6.11 -7.27 -1.48
C LEU A 81 -7.33 -7.59 -2.35
N ARG A 82 -7.32 -7.23 -3.63
CA ARG A 82 -8.39 -7.55 -4.59
C ARG A 82 -8.35 -8.99 -5.11
N ALA A 83 -7.19 -9.64 -5.05
CA ALA A 83 -7.00 -11.00 -5.53
C ALA A 83 -7.23 -12.08 -4.45
N ALA A 84 -7.25 -11.67 -3.17
CA ALA A 84 -7.50 -12.53 -2.01
C ALA A 84 -9.00 -12.73 -1.75
#